data_AF-A0A7C4HVI9-F1
#
_entry.id   AF-A0A7C4HVI9-F1
#
_cell.length_a   1.000
_cell.length_b   1.000
_cell.length_c   1.000
_cell.angle_alpha   90.00
_cell.angle_beta   90.00
_cell.angle_gamma   90.00
#
_symmetry.space_group_name_H-M   'P 1'
#
loop_
_entity.id
_entity.type
_entity.pdbx_description
1 polymer ?
#
loop_
_entity_poly.entity_id
_entity_poly.type
_entity_poly.pdbx_seq_one_letter_code
_entity_poly.pdbx_strand_id
1 'polypeptide(L)'
;MVQVRDLLSSKPTKKDEEKVEIEIIPEYLDTPTGKKVATFEFAMSLAKALEVLDEAEASLEERIEKIEKGEHLSKFFEKMEARISVIEKVLSDLEKNIQTEIGDLSDKLSALIDAFHELAERVQRIEELLQGLR
;
A
#
# COMPACT_ATOMS: atom_id res chain seq x y z
N MET A 1 9.60 -2.99 -40.69
CA MET A 1 8.35 -2.79 -39.90
C MET A 1 8.58 -3.45 -38.55
N VAL A 2 8.63 -2.81 -37.40
CA VAL A 2 8.21 -1.47 -36.95
C VAL A 2 9.33 -0.91 -36.06
N GLN A 3 9.72 0.35 -36.30
CA GLN A 3 10.65 1.09 -35.46
C GLN A 3 9.98 1.36 -34.11
N VAL A 4 10.63 0.98 -33.02
CA VAL A 4 10.25 1.35 -31.65
C VAL A 4 10.63 2.82 -31.47
N ARG A 5 9.74 3.69 -31.96
CA ARG A 5 9.76 5.14 -31.73
C ARG A 5 9.19 5.42 -30.34
N ASP A 6 9.94 6.23 -29.60
CA ASP A 6 9.41 7.32 -28.78
C ASP A 6 8.57 6.99 -27.54
N LEU A 7 9.12 6.20 -26.61
CA LEU A 7 8.60 6.13 -25.23
C LEU A 7 9.54 6.69 -24.15
N LEU A 8 10.51 7.52 -24.54
CA LEU A 8 11.28 8.34 -23.60
C LEU A 8 11.12 9.83 -23.94
N SER A 9 9.88 10.28 -24.11
CA SER A 9 9.58 11.70 -24.12
C SER A 9 9.36 12.19 -22.69
N SER A 10 10.35 12.95 -22.22
CA SER A 10 10.30 13.89 -21.09
C SER A 10 9.75 13.38 -19.76
N LYS A 11 10.67 12.93 -18.88
CA LYS A 11 10.55 13.30 -17.46
C LYS A 11 10.30 14.82 -17.41
N PRO A 12 9.36 15.33 -16.59
CA PRO A 12 9.31 16.76 -16.34
C PRO A 12 10.66 17.14 -15.72
N THR A 13 11.44 17.89 -16.48
CA THR A 13 12.61 18.61 -15.99
C THR A 13 12.16 19.43 -14.79
N LYS A 14 12.82 19.20 -13.65
CA LYS A 14 12.71 20.08 -12.48
C LYS A 14 12.84 21.51 -13.01
N LYS A 15 11.76 22.28 -12.94
CA LYS A 15 11.84 23.73 -13.13
C LYS A 15 12.84 24.20 -12.08
N ASP A 16 13.88 24.90 -12.54
CA ASP A 16 14.79 25.62 -11.67
C ASP A 16 13.93 26.51 -10.75
N GLU A 17 13.87 26.16 -9.46
CA GLU A 17 13.35 27.07 -8.45
C GLU A 17 14.35 28.23 -8.40
N GLU A 18 13.98 29.36 -8.98
CA GLU A 18 14.74 30.61 -8.87
C GLU A 18 14.99 30.87 -7.39
N LYS A 19 16.25 30.71 -6.96
CA LYS A 19 16.63 31.06 -5.59
C LYS A 19 16.52 32.56 -5.43
N VAL A 20 15.49 33.01 -4.71
CA VAL A 20 15.34 34.40 -4.32
C VAL A 20 16.29 34.66 -3.15
N GLU A 21 17.49 35.16 -3.44
CA GLU A 21 18.44 35.63 -2.44
C GLU A 21 18.13 37.10 -2.10
N ILE A 22 17.80 37.39 -0.85
CA ILE A 22 17.54 38.74 -0.35
C ILE A 22 18.64 39.10 0.64
N GLU A 23 19.51 40.03 0.25
CA GLU A 23 20.52 40.59 1.12
C GLU A 23 19.92 41.72 1.95
N ILE A 24 19.99 41.60 3.28
CA ILE A 24 19.47 42.60 4.22
C ILE A 24 20.67 43.18 4.97
N ILE A 25 20.97 44.45 4.70
CA ILE A 25 22.04 45.18 5.37
C ILE A 25 21.41 46.12 6.39
N PRO A 26 21.61 45.91 7.70
CA PRO A 26 21.05 46.78 8.73
C PRO A 26 21.67 48.17 8.66
N GLU A 27 20.84 49.18 8.41
CA GLU A 27 21.29 50.56 8.31
C GLU A 27 20.35 51.49 9.09
N TYR A 28 20.96 52.39 9.88
CA TYR A 28 20.26 53.23 10.84
C TYR A 28 20.82 54.65 10.84
N LEU A 29 19.92 55.62 11.00
CA LEU A 29 20.25 57.03 11.19
C LEU A 29 20.20 57.39 12.68
N ASP A 30 21.19 58.15 13.14
CA ASP A 30 21.18 58.75 14.47
C ASP A 30 20.28 59.98 14.48
N THR A 31 19.35 60.02 15.43
CA THR A 31 18.47 61.19 15.63
C THR A 31 19.08 62.17 16.63
N PRO A 32 18.67 63.45 16.62
CA PRO A 32 19.09 64.43 17.63
C PRO A 32 18.77 64.04 19.08
N THR A 33 17.84 63.10 19.27
CA THR A 33 17.47 62.54 20.59
C THR A 33 18.33 61.34 21.02
N GLY A 34 19.34 60.97 20.23
CA GLY A 34 20.20 59.80 20.46
C GLY A 34 19.56 58.45 20.11
N LYS A 35 18.32 58.45 19.60
CA LYS A 35 17.65 57.23 19.12
C LYS A 35 18.09 56.90 17.71
N LYS A 36 18.26 55.61 17.41
CA LYS A 36 18.51 55.10 16.06
C LYS A 36 17.20 54.78 15.36
N VAL A 37 17.06 55.20 14.11
CA VAL A 37 15.89 54.91 13.27
C VAL A 37 16.37 54.21 12.00
N ALA A 38 15.71 53.13 11.63
CA ALA A 38 16.01 52.38 10.41
C ALA A 38 15.95 53.30 9.18
N THR A 39 16.86 53.10 8.23
CA THR A 39 16.74 53.77 6.91
C THR A 39 15.54 53.20 6.15
N PHE A 40 15.02 54.01 5.23
CA PHE A 40 13.94 53.57 4.34
C PHE A 40 14.34 52.34 3.52
N GLU A 41 15.59 52.29 3.05
CA GLU A 41 16.14 51.17 2.27
C GLU A 41 16.22 49.88 3.11
N PHE A 42 16.66 50.00 4.37
CA PHE A 42 16.65 48.87 5.30
C PHE A 42 15.22 48.39 5.62
N ALA A 43 14.27 49.31 5.83
CA ALA A 43 12.87 48.94 6.04
C ALA A 43 12.24 48.26 4.81
N MET A 44 12.57 48.72 3.60
CA MET A 44 12.08 48.13 2.34
C MET A 44 12.67 46.75 2.05
N SER A 45 13.96 46.52 2.33
CA SER A 45 14.57 45.20 2.19
C SER A 45 13.96 44.18 3.15
N LEU A 46 13.65 44.60 4.39
CA LEU A 46 12.89 43.79 5.34
C LEU A 46 11.47 43.48 4.85
N ALA A 47 10.74 44.47 4.32
CA ALA A 47 9.39 44.26 3.81
C ALA A 47 9.37 43.23 2.67
N LYS A 48 10.33 43.32 1.74
CA LYS A 48 10.49 42.36 0.65
C LYS A 48 10.84 40.95 1.15
N ALA A 49 11.67 40.86 2.19
CA ALA A 49 11.99 39.58 2.80
C ALA A 49 10.77 38.93 3.47
N LEU A 50 9.92 39.73 4.12
CA LEU A 50 8.68 39.25 4.72
C LEU A 50 7.68 38.77 3.66
N GLU A 51 7.55 39.47 2.53
CA GLU A 51 6.68 39.05 1.43
C GLU A 51 7.08 37.69 0.87
N VAL A 52 8.38 37.45 0.66
CA VAL A 52 8.89 36.16 0.18
C VAL A 52 8.70 35.05 1.21
N LEU A 53 8.80 35.37 2.51
CA LEU A 53 8.52 34.41 3.58
C LEU A 53 7.04 34.04 3.66
N ASP A 54 6.14 35.01 3.50
CA ASP A 54 4.69 34.82 3.49
C ASP A 54 4.25 33.92 2.33
N GLU A 55 4.81 34.15 1.13
CA GLU A 55 4.60 33.27 -0.03
C GLU A 55 5.13 31.84 0.20
N ALA A 56 6.30 31.72 0.84
CA ALA A 56 6.89 30.42 1.17
C ALA A 56 6.06 29.68 2.23
N GLU A 57 5.54 30.40 3.23
CA GLU A 57 4.65 29.86 4.26
C GLU A 57 3.35 29.34 3.64
N ALA A 58 2.67 30.15 2.82
CA ALA A 58 1.44 29.75 2.13
C ALA A 58 1.64 28.50 1.24
N SER A 59 2.77 28.43 0.53
CA SER A 59 3.15 27.26 -0.29
C SER A 59 3.38 26.01 0.56
N LEU A 60 4.03 26.15 1.72
CA LEU A 60 4.22 25.05 2.66
C LEU A 60 2.91 24.58 3.26
N GLU A 61 2.00 25.49 3.61
CA GLU A 61 0.71 25.16 4.18
C GLU A 61 -0.18 24.41 3.17
N GLU A 62 -0.19 24.82 1.89
CA GLU A 62 -0.88 24.08 0.82
C GLU A 62 -0.31 22.65 0.65
N ARG A 63 1.02 22.50 0.78
CA ARG A 63 1.69 21.20 0.70
C ARG A 63 1.36 20.32 1.90
N ILE A 64 1.33 20.88 3.10
CA ILE A 64 0.93 20.19 4.33
C ILE A 64 -0.53 19.75 4.20
N GLU A 65 -1.43 20.63 3.76
CA GLU A 65 -2.84 20.31 3.60
C GLU A 65 -3.05 19.15 2.59
N LYS A 66 -2.28 19.10 1.50
CA LYS A 66 -2.29 17.97 0.54
C LYS A 66 -1.79 16.66 1.16
N ILE A 67 -0.80 16.73 2.05
CA ILE A 67 -0.26 15.56 2.76
C ILE A 67 -1.26 15.08 3.82
N GLU A 68 -1.78 15.99 4.64
CA GLU A 68 -2.73 15.73 5.73
C GLU A 68 -4.07 15.22 5.21
N LYS A 69 -4.56 15.77 4.10
CA LYS A 69 -5.78 15.27 3.47
C LYS A 69 -5.66 13.80 3.12
N GLY A 70 -4.45 13.28 2.89
CA GLY A 70 -4.16 11.85 2.88
C GLY A 70 -5.08 11.01 1.99
N GLU A 71 -5.85 11.64 1.09
CA GLU A 71 -7.04 11.03 0.50
C GLU A 71 -6.65 9.86 -0.39
N HIS A 72 -5.48 9.96 -1.01
CA HIS A 72 -4.92 8.90 -1.81
C HIS A 72 -4.49 7.69 -0.96
N LEU A 73 -3.99 7.92 0.26
CA LEU A 73 -3.63 6.83 1.18
C LEU A 73 -4.89 6.19 1.78
N SER A 74 -5.86 6.99 2.23
CA SER A 74 -7.12 6.48 2.77
C SER A 74 -7.88 5.64 1.74
N LYS A 75 -8.09 6.16 0.52
CA LYS A 75 -8.73 5.40 -0.58
C LYS A 75 -7.93 4.16 -0.98
N PHE A 76 -6.60 4.20 -0.88
CA PHE A 76 -5.74 3.05 -1.13
C PHE A 76 -5.91 1.97 -0.05
N PHE A 77 -5.96 2.35 1.22
CA PHE A 77 -6.20 1.43 2.34
C PHE A 77 -7.60 0.82 2.28
N GLU A 78 -8.65 1.61 2.01
CA GLU A 78 -10.01 1.10 1.81
C GLU A 78 -10.07 0.05 0.69
N LYS A 79 -9.40 0.32 -0.44
CA LYS A 79 -9.32 -0.63 -1.55
C LYS A 79 -8.53 -1.89 -1.18
N MET A 80 -7.48 -1.77 -0.37
CA MET A 80 -6.74 -2.91 0.15
C MET A 80 -7.60 -3.76 1.09
N GLU A 81 -8.31 -3.13 2.02
CA GLU A 81 -9.19 -3.79 2.98
C GLU A 81 -10.30 -4.56 2.26
N ALA A 82 -10.94 -3.96 1.25
CA ALA A 82 -11.92 -4.64 0.41
C ALA A 82 -11.34 -5.87 -0.31
N ARG A 83 -10.10 -5.78 -0.82
CA ARG A 83 -9.42 -6.92 -1.46
C ARG A 83 -9.08 -8.03 -0.47
N ILE A 84 -8.62 -7.65 0.73
CA ILE A 84 -8.31 -8.60 1.81
C ILE A 84 -9.57 -9.36 2.20
N SER A 85 -10.69 -8.66 2.41
CA SER A 85 -11.98 -9.29 2.76
C SER A 85 -12.45 -10.30 1.70
N VAL A 86 -12.28 -9.99 0.41
CA VAL A 86 -12.59 -10.95 -0.68
C VAL A 86 -11.67 -12.18 -0.61
N ILE A 87 -10.38 -11.99 -0.35
CA ILE A 87 -9.42 -13.09 -0.22
C ILE A 87 -9.78 -13.99 0.97
N GLU A 88 -10.08 -13.40 2.12
CA GLU A 88 -10.49 -14.14 3.33
C GLU A 88 -11.73 -14.99 3.08
N LYS A 89 -12.71 -14.44 2.36
CA LYS A 89 -13.91 -15.19 1.98
C LYS A 89 -13.60 -16.37 1.09
N VAL A 90 -12.80 -16.16 0.04
CA VAL A 90 -12.39 -17.24 -0.89
C VAL A 90 -11.62 -18.33 -0.15
N LEU A 91 -10.74 -17.97 0.78
CA LEU A 91 -10.00 -18.93 1.60
C LEU A 91 -10.94 -19.72 2.52
N SER A 92 -11.92 -19.07 3.15
CA SER A 92 -12.90 -19.75 4.00
C SER A 92 -13.77 -20.74 3.21
N ASP A 93 -14.22 -20.34 2.01
CA ASP A 93 -15.01 -21.21 1.15
C ASP A 93 -14.17 -22.40 0.65
N LEU A 94 -12.89 -22.18 0.33
CA LEU A 94 -11.97 -23.24 -0.06
C LEU A 94 -11.72 -24.22 1.10
N GLU A 95 -11.51 -23.72 2.32
CA GLU A 95 -11.31 -24.55 3.51
C GLU A 95 -12.51 -25.47 3.76
N LYS A 96 -13.73 -24.94 3.67
CA LYS A 96 -14.96 -25.73 3.83
C LYS A 96 -15.10 -26.82 2.77
N ASN A 97 -14.78 -26.50 1.51
CA ASN A 97 -14.84 -27.47 0.43
C ASN A 97 -13.83 -28.61 0.66
N ILE A 98 -12.59 -28.28 1.04
CA ILE A 98 -11.56 -29.27 1.34
C ILE A 98 -11.99 -30.17 2.50
N GLN A 99 -12.54 -29.60 3.58
CA GLN A 99 -13.04 -30.38 4.72
C GLN A 99 -14.15 -31.35 4.30
N THR A 100 -15.05 -30.91 3.42
CA THR A 100 -16.15 -31.73 2.89
C THR A 100 -15.60 -32.88 2.04
N GLU A 101 -14.69 -32.58 1.09
CA GLU A 101 -14.08 -33.59 0.22
C GLU A 101 -13.27 -34.63 1.00
N ILE A 102 -12.55 -34.21 2.04
CA ILE A 102 -11.81 -35.11 2.93
C ILE A 102 -12.79 -36.02 3.70
N GLY A 103 -13.90 -35.47 4.19
CA GLY A 103 -14.97 -36.25 4.83
C GLY A 103 -15.51 -37.33 3.90
N ASP A 104 -15.93 -36.94 2.70
CA ASP A 104 -16.45 -37.86 1.68
C ASP A 104 -15.43 -38.95 1.29
N LEU A 105 -14.15 -38.59 1.20
CA LEU A 105 -13.08 -39.54 0.89
C LEU A 105 -12.87 -40.51 2.05
N SER A 106 -12.93 -40.04 3.29
CA SER A 106 -12.84 -40.87 4.49
C SER A 106 -13.96 -41.90 4.52
N ASP A 107 -15.20 -41.48 4.28
CA ASP A 107 -16.36 -42.38 4.25
C ASP A 107 -16.23 -43.45 3.17
N LYS A 108 -15.78 -43.07 1.97
CA LYS A 108 -15.53 -44.00 0.86
C LYS A 108 -14.41 -44.98 1.20
N LEU A 109 -13.36 -44.53 1.87
CA LEU A 109 -12.26 -45.40 2.31
C LEU A 109 -12.76 -46.42 3.34
N SER A 110 -13.56 -45.99 4.32
CA SER A 110 -14.18 -46.88 5.31
C SER A 110 -15.04 -47.95 4.63
N ALA A 111 -15.93 -47.55 3.71
CA ALA A 111 -16.74 -48.50 2.96
C ALA A 111 -15.91 -49.50 2.13
N LEU A 112 -14.78 -49.05 1.56
CA LEU A 112 -13.86 -49.92 0.83
C LEU A 112 -13.16 -50.92 1.75
N ILE A 113 -12.74 -50.48 2.95
CA ILE A 113 -12.13 -51.34 3.96
C ILE A 113 -13.13 -52.41 4.41
N ASP A 114 -14.40 -52.06 4.63
CA ASP A 114 -15.44 -53.01 5.03
C ASP A 114 -15.69 -54.06 3.93
N ALA A 115 -15.80 -53.62 2.67
CA ALA A 115 -15.93 -54.51 1.53
C ALA A 115 -14.73 -55.47 1.38
N PHE A 116 -13.53 -54.99 1.68
CA PHE A 116 -12.32 -55.82 1.67
C PHE A 116 -12.34 -56.88 2.78
N HIS A 117 -12.79 -56.54 3.99
CA HIS A 117 -12.96 -57.51 5.07
C HIS A 117 -13.98 -58.59 4.71
N GLU A 118 -15.14 -58.21 4.15
CA GLU A 118 -16.14 -59.18 3.71
C GLU A 118 -15.59 -60.12 2.63
N LEU A 119 -14.83 -59.58 1.67
CA LEU A 119 -14.17 -60.38 0.65
C LEU A 119 -13.16 -61.37 1.27
N ALA A 120 -12.34 -60.91 2.21
CA ALA A 120 -11.36 -61.75 2.90
C ALA A 120 -12.05 -62.91 3.64
N GLU A 121 -13.15 -62.65 4.35
CA GLU A 121 -13.93 -63.70 5.00
C GLU A 121 -14.53 -64.71 4.01
N ARG A 122 -15.01 -64.24 2.86
CA ARG A 122 -15.55 -65.13 1.81
C ARG A 122 -14.46 -66.02 1.24
N VAL A 123 -13.27 -65.47 0.98
CA VAL A 123 -12.12 -66.23 0.52
C VAL A 123 -11.72 -67.28 1.55
N GLN A 124 -11.61 -66.90 2.83
CA GLN A 124 -11.29 -67.85 3.91
C GLN A 124 -12.30 -69.00 3.98
N ARG A 125 -13.61 -68.70 3.90
CA ARG A 125 -14.66 -69.74 3.87
C ARG A 125 -14.51 -70.69 2.68
N ILE A 126 -14.15 -70.17 1.50
CA ILE A 126 -13.90 -71.01 0.32
C ILE A 126 -12.68 -71.90 0.55
N GLU A 127 -11.60 -71.36 1.11
CA GLU A 127 -10.38 -72.13 1.44
C GLU A 127 -10.69 -73.26 2.42
N GLU A 128 -11.46 -72.99 3.48
CA GLU A 128 -11.90 -73.99 4.46
C GLU A 128 -12.73 -75.11 3.82
N LEU A 129 -13.68 -74.78 2.94
CA LEU A 129 -14.48 -75.76 2.21
C LEU A 129 -13.63 -76.63 1.28
N LEU A 130 -12.65 -76.04 0.58
CA LEU A 130 -11.74 -76.77 -0.30
C LEU A 130 -10.80 -77.69 0.47
N GLN A 131 -10.35 -77.29 1.67
CA GLN A 131 -9.55 -78.14 2.55
C GLN A 131 -10.37 -79.31 3.11
N GLY A 132 -11.63 -79.10 3.47
CA GLY A 132 -12.53 -80.16 3.96
C GLY A 132 -12.98 -81.15 2.89
N LEU A 133 -12.82 -80.83 1.61
CA LEU A 133 -13.12 -81.71 0.47
C LEU A 133 -11.97 -82.66 0.09
N ARG A 134 -10.81 -82.52 0.75
CA ARG A 134 -9.57 -83.26 0.47
C ARG A 134 -9.34 -84.36 1.51
#